data_AF-A0A2R6DR51-F1
#
_entry.id   AF-A0A2R6DR51-F1
#
_cell.length_a   1.000
_cell.length_b   1.000
_cell.length_c   1.000
_cell.angle_alpha   90.00
_cell.angle_beta   90.00
_cell.angle_gamma   90.00
#
_symmetry.space_group_name_H-M   'P 1'
#
loop_
_entity.id
_entity.type
_entity.pdbx_description
1 polymer ?
#
loop_
_entity_poly.entity_id
_entity_poly.type
_entity_poly.pdbx_seq_one_letter_code
_entity_poly.pdbx_strand_id
1 'polypeptide(L)'
;LGVGVRDGYSGLILDDFGVDTYPANQFLGMLTGQAIPDDAGVATGVLFYLVQLLVLPFAALVGPDLNYNFAGFTADVTGFFVVEGPLAFMGGALLLGANLLFWTAWINFNLALFNCIPAFPLDGGHIMRTSVESVASRLSLPYGRQVVTAITLSITVAMIGALLVMIFGPMLLA
;
A
#
# COMPACT_ATOMS: atom_id res chain seq x y z
N LEU A 1 -25.43 6.84 -14.46
CA LEU A 1 -25.54 7.62 -15.72
C LEU A 1 -24.14 8.00 -16.17
N GLY A 2 -23.48 7.10 -16.91
CA GLY A 2 -22.25 7.44 -17.63
C GLY A 2 -22.64 8.11 -18.95
N VAL A 3 -22.25 9.37 -19.14
CA VAL A 3 -22.44 10.07 -20.42
C VAL A 3 -21.06 10.44 -20.93
N GLY A 4 -20.61 9.75 -21.96
CA GLY A 4 -19.41 10.10 -22.72
C GLY A 4 -19.76 10.92 -23.95
N VAL A 5 -18.98 11.95 -24.25
CA VAL A 5 -19.14 12.77 -25.46
C VAL A 5 -18.19 12.25 -26.53
N ARG A 6 -18.73 11.90 -27.71
CA ARG A 6 -17.96 11.55 -28.92
C ARG A 6 -18.40 12.42 -30.08
N ASP A 7 -17.46 12.79 -30.94
CA ASP A 7 -17.74 13.63 -32.11
C ASP A 7 -18.61 12.89 -33.14
N GLY A 8 -19.82 13.42 -33.38
CA GLY A 8 -20.79 12.91 -34.35
C GLY A 8 -22.17 13.58 -34.20
N TYR A 9 -23.02 13.51 -35.24
CA TYR A 9 -24.28 14.27 -35.35
C TYR A 9 -25.37 13.94 -34.31
N SER A 10 -25.17 12.95 -33.44
CA SER A 10 -26.07 12.65 -32.32
C SER A 10 -25.38 12.70 -30.94
N GLY A 11 -24.05 12.87 -30.88
CA GLY A 11 -23.20 13.23 -29.72
C GLY A 11 -23.29 12.45 -28.40
N LEU A 12 -24.34 11.67 -28.16
CA LEU A 12 -24.71 11.06 -26.89
C LEU A 12 -24.95 9.58 -27.10
N ILE A 13 -24.11 8.76 -26.48
CA ILE A 13 -24.32 7.32 -26.36
C ILE A 13 -24.70 7.07 -24.90
N LEU A 14 -25.81 6.37 -24.67
CA LEU A 14 -26.20 5.90 -23.34
C LEU A 14 -25.36 4.66 -23.04
N ASP A 15 -24.22 4.84 -22.38
CA ASP A 15 -23.24 3.79 -22.14
C ASP A 15 -23.47 3.12 -20.77
N ASP A 16 -24.68 2.59 -20.57
CA ASP A 16 -25.13 1.90 -19.35
C ASP A 16 -25.56 2.81 -18.16
N PHE A 17 -26.40 2.25 -17.29
CA PHE A 17 -26.95 2.92 -16.10
C PHE A 17 -25.88 3.30 -15.06
N GLY A 18 -24.62 2.90 -15.26
CA GLY A 18 -23.54 3.02 -14.28
C GLY A 18 -23.64 1.94 -13.21
N VAL A 19 -24.13 0.76 -13.60
CA VAL A 19 -24.26 -0.40 -12.71
C VAL A 19 -23.11 -1.33 -13.01
N ASP A 20 -22.00 -1.12 -12.31
CA ASP A 20 -20.84 -1.99 -12.42
C ASP A 20 -20.96 -3.17 -11.45
N THR A 21 -20.50 -4.35 -11.91
CA THR A 21 -20.43 -5.53 -11.06
C THR A 21 -19.24 -5.43 -10.11
N TYR A 22 -19.47 -5.58 -8.81
CA TYR A 22 -18.39 -5.61 -7.83
C TYR A 22 -17.48 -6.84 -8.07
N PRO A 23 -16.16 -6.68 -8.28
CA PRO A 23 -15.26 -7.77 -8.65
C PRO A 23 -14.82 -8.61 -7.44
N ALA A 24 -15.78 -9.20 -6.72
CA ALA A 24 -15.54 -9.97 -5.49
C ALA A 24 -14.53 -11.11 -5.67
N ASN A 25 -14.61 -11.84 -6.80
CA ASN A 25 -13.74 -12.97 -7.09
C ASN A 25 -12.27 -12.53 -7.26
N GLN A 26 -12.03 -11.37 -7.87
CA GLN A 26 -10.67 -10.86 -8.02
C GLN A 26 -10.08 -10.51 -6.66
N PHE A 27 -10.83 -9.79 -5.80
CA PHE A 27 -10.38 -9.48 -4.45
C PHE A 27 -10.13 -10.74 -3.62
N LEU A 28 -10.99 -11.75 -3.74
CA LEU A 28 -10.78 -13.03 -3.07
C LEU A 28 -9.52 -13.73 -3.58
N GLY A 29 -9.27 -13.74 -4.89
CA GLY A 29 -8.05 -14.29 -5.48
C GLY A 29 -6.78 -13.59 -4.98
N MET A 30 -6.82 -12.27 -4.82
CA MET A 30 -5.72 -11.50 -4.23
C MET A 30 -5.51 -11.85 -2.75
N LEU A 31 -6.58 -11.90 -1.95
CA LEU A 31 -6.52 -12.23 -0.52
C LEU A 31 -6.09 -13.67 -0.24
N THR A 32 -6.38 -14.59 -1.16
CA THR A 32 -6.00 -16.02 -1.03
C THR A 32 -4.63 -16.32 -1.63
N GLY A 33 -3.98 -15.34 -2.26
CA GLY A 33 -2.69 -15.50 -2.93
C GLY A 33 -2.78 -16.20 -4.30
N GLN A 34 -3.98 -16.45 -4.82
CA GLN A 34 -4.20 -17.01 -6.15
C GLN A 34 -3.79 -16.04 -7.28
N ALA A 35 -3.64 -14.76 -6.96
CA ALA A 35 -3.16 -13.74 -7.89
C ALA A 35 -1.62 -13.70 -8.02
N ILE A 36 -0.88 -14.53 -7.29
CA ILE A 36 0.58 -14.62 -7.39
C ILE A 36 0.94 -15.37 -8.69
N PRO A 37 1.90 -14.89 -9.49
CA PRO A 37 2.35 -15.60 -10.69
C PRO A 37 2.85 -17.01 -10.37
N ASP A 38 2.42 -18.02 -11.14
CA ASP A 38 2.77 -19.43 -10.92
C ASP A 38 4.28 -19.73 -11.03
N ASP A 39 5.01 -18.88 -11.78
CA ASP A 39 6.45 -18.95 -11.97
C ASP A 39 7.26 -18.21 -10.89
N ALA A 40 6.59 -17.50 -9.97
CA ALA A 40 7.24 -16.80 -8.89
C ALA A 40 7.85 -17.79 -7.88
N GLY A 41 9.17 -17.71 -7.69
CA GLY A 41 9.82 -18.41 -6.58
C GLY A 41 9.24 -17.98 -5.23
N VAL A 42 9.32 -18.86 -4.22
CA VAL A 42 8.67 -18.66 -2.90
C VAL A 42 8.91 -17.26 -2.31
N ALA A 43 10.16 -16.79 -2.30
CA ALA A 43 10.50 -15.46 -1.76
C ALA A 43 9.83 -14.33 -2.57
N THR A 44 9.87 -14.41 -3.89
CA THR A 44 9.25 -13.42 -4.78
C THR A 44 7.73 -13.43 -4.64
N GLY A 45 7.11 -14.62 -4.53
CA GLY A 45 5.67 -14.76 -4.33
C GLY A 45 5.20 -14.17 -3.01
N VAL A 46 5.94 -14.38 -1.92
CA VAL A 46 5.65 -13.75 -0.61
C VAL A 46 5.74 -12.22 -0.71
N LEU A 47 6.78 -11.70 -1.35
CA LEU A 47 6.93 -10.25 -1.55
C LEU A 47 5.80 -9.67 -2.40
N PHE A 48 5.43 -10.37 -3.48
CA PHE A 48 4.31 -9.97 -4.34
C PHE A 48 3.01 -9.90 -3.55
N TYR A 49 2.73 -10.93 -2.74
CA TYR A 49 1.54 -10.99 -1.88
C TYR A 49 1.50 -9.84 -0.86
N LEU A 50 2.63 -9.54 -0.21
CA LEU A 50 2.70 -8.43 0.74
C LEU A 50 2.47 -7.07 0.07
N VAL A 51 3.05 -6.84 -1.10
CA VAL A 51 2.83 -5.60 -1.87
C VAL A 51 1.38 -5.49 -2.32
N GLN A 52 0.79 -6.60 -2.78
CA GLN A 52 -0.62 -6.65 -3.17
C GLN A 52 -1.56 -6.31 -2.00
N LEU A 53 -1.33 -6.87 -0.81
CA LEU A 53 -2.09 -6.53 0.39
C LEU A 53 -1.95 -5.06 0.79
N LEU A 54 -0.78 -4.45 0.58
CA LEU A 54 -0.54 -3.04 0.88
C LEU A 54 -1.36 -2.12 -0.05
N VAL A 55 -1.44 -2.49 -1.33
CA VAL A 55 -2.09 -1.69 -2.39
C VAL A 55 -3.60 -1.90 -2.44
N LEU A 56 -4.12 -3.03 -1.94
CA LEU A 56 -5.53 -3.42 -1.99
C LEU A 56 -6.54 -2.31 -1.59
N PRO A 57 -6.32 -1.55 -0.50
CA PRO A 57 -7.20 -0.42 -0.13
C PRO A 57 -7.24 0.72 -1.15
N PHE A 58 -6.26 0.76 -2.05
CA PHE A 58 -6.10 1.73 -3.13
C PHE A 58 -6.06 1.05 -4.51
N ALA A 59 -6.66 -0.13 -4.62
CA ALA A 59 -6.64 -0.95 -5.84
C ALA A 59 -7.03 -0.16 -7.10
N ALA A 60 -8.01 0.73 -7.00
CA ALA A 60 -8.47 1.54 -8.13
C ALA A 60 -7.47 2.60 -8.59
N LEU A 61 -6.47 2.93 -7.77
CA LEU A 61 -5.41 3.86 -8.15
C LEU A 61 -4.29 3.16 -8.94
N VAL A 62 -4.16 1.84 -8.81
CA VAL A 62 -3.03 1.08 -9.35
C VAL A 62 -3.41 0.25 -10.57
N GLY A 63 -4.65 -0.25 -10.62
CA GLY A 63 -5.15 -1.05 -11.74
C GLY A 63 -6.23 -0.29 -12.53
N PRO A 64 -6.05 -0.04 -13.84
CA PRO A 64 -7.12 0.53 -14.67
C PRO A 64 -8.34 -0.39 -14.80
N ASP A 65 -8.17 -1.69 -14.54
CA ASP A 65 -9.24 -2.70 -14.57
C ASP A 65 -9.99 -2.83 -13.23
N LEU A 66 -9.50 -2.16 -12.15
CA LEU A 66 -10.10 -2.21 -10.83
C LEU A 66 -10.87 -0.90 -10.58
N ASN A 67 -12.16 -0.88 -10.89
CA ASN A 67 -12.98 0.31 -10.64
C ASN A 67 -13.31 0.52 -9.14
N TYR A 68 -12.89 -0.40 -8.28
CA TYR A 68 -13.23 -0.43 -6.85
C TYR A 68 -12.00 -0.59 -5.96
N ASN A 69 -12.06 0.04 -4.78
CA ASN A 69 -11.09 -0.13 -3.71
C ASN A 69 -11.57 -1.19 -2.72
N PHE A 70 -10.66 -2.00 -2.18
CA PHE A 70 -11.02 -2.97 -1.16
C PHE A 70 -11.02 -2.31 0.23
N ALA A 71 -12.21 -1.92 0.70
CA ALA A 71 -12.40 -1.34 2.03
C ALA A 71 -12.44 -2.40 3.17
N GLY A 72 -12.20 -3.68 2.85
CA GLY A 72 -12.43 -4.79 3.77
C GLY A 72 -13.83 -5.40 3.64
N PHE A 73 -14.16 -6.33 4.54
CA PHE A 73 -15.46 -6.99 4.56
C PHE A 73 -16.49 -6.12 5.31
N THR A 74 -16.89 -5.00 4.70
CA THR A 74 -17.95 -4.12 5.22
C THR A 74 -19.34 -4.74 4.99
N ALA A 75 -20.36 -4.22 5.67
CA ALA A 75 -21.73 -4.75 5.60
C ALA A 75 -22.31 -4.81 4.17
N ASP A 76 -21.90 -3.87 3.30
CA ASP A 76 -22.39 -3.78 1.93
C ASP A 76 -21.76 -4.82 0.98
N VAL A 77 -20.54 -5.27 1.29
CA VAL A 77 -19.78 -6.20 0.44
C VAL A 77 -19.69 -7.62 0.98
N THR A 78 -19.95 -7.84 2.27
CA THR A 78 -19.96 -9.19 2.87
C THR A 78 -20.97 -10.12 2.21
N GLY A 79 -22.06 -9.59 1.66
CA GLY A 79 -23.07 -10.36 0.93
C GLY A 79 -22.56 -11.03 -0.36
N PHE A 80 -21.42 -10.59 -0.90
CA PHE A 80 -20.80 -11.21 -2.08
C PHE A 80 -19.87 -12.39 -1.75
N PHE A 81 -19.64 -12.68 -0.47
CA PHE A 81 -18.71 -13.72 -0.03
C PHE A 81 -19.44 -14.80 0.76
N VAL A 82 -19.18 -16.06 0.41
CA VAL A 82 -19.70 -17.22 1.13
C VAL A 82 -18.54 -17.89 1.86
N VAL A 83 -18.74 -18.17 3.15
CA VAL A 83 -17.75 -18.92 3.93
C VAL A 83 -17.94 -20.41 3.66
N GLU A 84 -16.93 -21.02 3.05
CA GLU A 84 -16.88 -22.46 2.81
C GLU A 84 -15.78 -23.13 3.64
N GLY A 85 -15.94 -24.44 3.90
CA GLY A 85 -14.96 -25.26 4.62
C GLY A 85 -15.26 -25.47 6.11
N PRO A 86 -14.27 -25.97 6.89
CA PRO A 86 -14.50 -26.40 8.28
C PRO A 86 -14.93 -25.28 9.23
N LEU A 87 -14.61 -24.02 8.90
CA LEU A 87 -15.00 -22.84 9.68
C LEU A 87 -16.30 -22.20 9.19
N ALA A 88 -17.04 -22.83 8.28
CA ALA A 88 -18.31 -22.30 7.76
C ALA A 88 -19.34 -22.04 8.87
N PHE A 89 -19.28 -22.77 9.99
CA PHE A 89 -20.16 -22.55 11.16
C PHE A 89 -20.04 -21.14 11.75
N MET A 90 -18.91 -20.45 11.53
CA MET A 90 -18.67 -19.09 12.03
C MET A 90 -19.32 -18.02 11.14
N GLY A 91 -19.63 -18.35 9.87
CA GLY A 91 -20.29 -17.44 8.92
C GLY A 91 -19.73 -16.02 8.95
N GLY A 92 -20.61 -15.04 9.16
CA GLY A 92 -20.24 -13.62 9.22
C GLY A 92 -19.20 -13.25 10.29
N ALA A 93 -19.09 -14.02 11.38
CA ALA A 93 -18.08 -13.75 12.41
C ALA A 93 -16.65 -14.01 11.88
N LEU A 94 -16.49 -14.95 10.94
CA LEU A 94 -15.20 -15.19 10.30
C LEU A 94 -14.81 -14.01 9.40
N LEU A 95 -15.74 -13.47 8.62
CA LEU A 95 -15.49 -12.28 7.79
C LEU A 95 -15.15 -11.07 8.66
N LEU A 96 -15.85 -10.89 9.78
CA LEU A 96 -15.53 -9.83 10.74
C LEU A 96 -14.10 -10.01 11.29
N GLY A 97 -13.73 -11.23 11.70
CA GLY A 97 -12.38 -11.54 12.15
C GLY A 97 -11.33 -11.27 11.08
N ALA A 98 -11.58 -11.72 9.85
CA ALA A 98 -10.71 -11.48 8.70
C ALA A 98 -10.55 -9.98 8.42
N ASN A 99 -11.62 -9.20 8.51
CA ASN A 99 -11.60 -7.75 8.35
C ASN A 99 -10.72 -7.08 9.41
N LEU A 100 -10.90 -7.45 10.69
CA LEU A 100 -10.09 -6.91 11.77
C LEU A 100 -8.61 -7.29 11.62
N LEU A 101 -8.31 -8.53 11.25
CA LEU A 101 -6.95 -8.99 10.99
C LEU A 101 -6.32 -8.24 9.82
N PHE A 102 -7.06 -8.07 8.72
CA PHE A 102 -6.60 -7.32 7.55
C PHE A 102 -6.22 -5.89 7.94
N TRP A 103 -7.13 -5.15 8.57
CA TRP A 103 -6.86 -3.76 8.95
C TRP A 103 -5.79 -3.64 10.03
N THR A 104 -5.77 -4.54 11.02
CA THR A 104 -4.73 -4.56 12.05
C THR A 104 -3.37 -4.81 11.43
N ALA A 105 -3.25 -5.80 10.54
CA ALA A 105 -2.01 -6.10 9.84
C ALA A 105 -1.58 -4.93 8.96
N TRP A 106 -2.50 -4.36 8.19
CA TRP A 106 -2.23 -3.26 7.26
C TRP A 106 -1.75 -2.00 7.99
N ILE A 107 -2.42 -1.61 9.09
CA ILE A 107 -2.02 -0.44 9.89
C ILE A 107 -0.66 -0.67 10.56
N ASN A 108 -0.45 -1.83 11.20
CA ASN A 108 0.82 -2.13 11.86
C ASN A 108 1.98 -2.22 10.87
N PHE A 109 1.74 -2.74 9.66
CA PHE A 109 2.74 -2.80 8.61
C PHE A 109 3.13 -1.41 8.12
N ASN A 110 2.16 -0.52 7.86
CA ASN A 110 2.45 0.86 7.51
C ASN A 110 3.19 1.59 8.64
N LEU A 111 2.77 1.40 9.89
CA LEU A 111 3.47 1.96 11.05
C LEU A 111 4.92 1.47 11.14
N ALA A 112 5.15 0.18 10.89
CA ALA A 112 6.50 -0.38 10.84
C ALA A 112 7.33 0.27 9.72
N LEU A 113 6.76 0.43 8.51
CA LEU A 113 7.43 1.12 7.41
C LEU A 113 7.78 2.56 7.77
N PHE A 114 6.84 3.32 8.35
CA PHE A 114 7.09 4.69 8.81
C PHE A 114 8.17 4.72 9.89
N ASN A 115 8.14 3.79 10.85
CA ASN A 115 9.18 3.70 11.87
C ASN A 115 10.54 3.31 11.29
N CYS A 116 10.63 2.66 10.13
CA CYS A 116 11.89 2.39 9.44
C CYS A 116 12.44 3.59 8.65
N ILE A 117 11.68 4.67 8.49
CA ILE A 117 12.13 5.85 7.74
C ILE A 117 13.25 6.56 8.52
N PRO A 118 14.39 6.89 7.89
CA PRO A 118 15.53 7.55 8.54
C PRO A 118 15.27 9.06 8.72
N ALA A 119 14.22 9.41 9.47
CA ALA A 119 13.88 10.78 9.85
C ALA A 119 13.72 10.87 11.36
N PHE A 120 14.28 11.92 11.97
CA PHE A 120 14.06 12.22 13.40
C PHE A 120 12.64 12.80 13.55
N PRO A 121 11.71 12.27 14.39
CA PRO A 121 11.86 11.48 15.62
C PRO A 121 11.51 9.97 15.53
N LEU A 122 11.53 9.38 14.34
CA LEU A 122 11.15 7.98 14.12
C LEU A 122 12.31 7.02 14.51
N ASP A 123 11.99 5.78 14.90
CA ASP A 123 12.99 4.78 15.35
C ASP A 123 14.10 4.52 14.30
N GLY A 124 13.77 4.65 13.02
CA GLY A 124 14.71 4.53 11.89
C GLY A 124 15.82 5.57 11.92
N GLY A 125 15.57 6.76 12.50
CA GLY A 125 16.60 7.76 12.75
C GLY A 125 17.62 7.32 13.80
N HIS A 126 17.18 6.61 14.85
CA HIS A 126 18.05 6.06 15.88
C HIS A 126 18.88 4.88 15.36
N ILE A 127 18.26 3.98 14.59
CA ILE A 127 18.95 2.88 13.91
C ILE A 127 20.02 3.43 12.97
N MET A 128 19.64 4.38 12.10
CA MET A 128 20.54 4.99 11.13
C MET A 128 21.73 5.69 11.81
N ARG A 129 21.49 6.48 12.86
CA ARG A 129 22.56 7.10 13.64
C ARG A 129 23.51 6.07 14.22
N THR A 130 22.98 5.00 14.83
CA THR A 130 23.78 3.94 15.44
C THR A 130 24.61 3.18 14.39
N SER A 131 24.04 2.90 13.22
CA SER A 131 24.74 2.30 12.09
C SER A 131 25.89 3.20 11.59
N VAL A 132 25.65 4.49 11.43
CA VAL A 132 26.69 5.44 10.98
C VAL A 132 27.78 5.60 12.05
N GLU A 133 27.45 5.64 13.34
CA GLU A 133 28.42 5.65 14.44
C GLU A 133 29.28 4.37 14.46
N SER A 134 28.66 3.21 14.24
CA SER A 134 29.35 1.92 14.15
C SER A 134 30.34 1.87 12.97
N VAL A 135 29.94 2.36 11.80
CA VAL A 135 30.82 2.41 10.63
C VAL A 135 31.94 3.42 10.83
N ALA A 136 31.63 4.63 11.32
CA ALA A 136 32.60 5.69 11.55
C ALA A 136 33.68 5.31 12.58
N SER A 137 33.30 4.56 13.63
CA SER A 137 34.24 4.04 14.63
C SER A 137 35.16 2.96 14.07
N ARG A 138 34.65 2.07 13.21
CA ARG A 138 35.48 1.06 12.52
C ARG A 138 36.51 1.68 11.57
N LEU A 139 36.17 2.81 10.94
CA LEU A 139 37.06 3.55 10.04
C LEU A 139 38.02 4.52 10.76
N SER A 140 38.00 4.57 12.11
CA SER A 140 38.88 5.43 12.93
C SER A 140 38.91 6.91 12.47
N LEU A 141 37.75 7.46 12.10
CA LEU A 141 37.67 8.81 11.58
C LEU A 141 37.97 9.86 12.66
N PRO A 142 38.89 10.82 12.43
CA PRO A 142 39.27 11.84 13.41
C PRO A 142 38.12 12.78 13.83
N TYR A 143 37.01 12.80 13.07
CA TYR A 143 35.81 13.61 13.33
C TYR A 143 34.51 12.80 13.31
N GLY A 144 34.53 11.53 13.74
CA GLY A 144 33.41 10.61 13.63
C GLY A 144 32.05 11.17 14.07
N ARG A 145 32.00 11.93 15.17
CA ARG A 145 30.75 12.53 15.68
C ARG A 145 30.19 13.66 14.80
N GLN A 146 31.06 14.49 14.23
CA GLN A 146 30.65 15.55 13.31
C GLN A 146 30.19 14.96 11.97
N VAL A 147 30.89 13.93 11.48
CA VAL A 147 30.52 13.19 10.26
C VAL A 147 29.16 12.51 10.42
N VAL A 148 28.92 11.80 11.53
CA VAL A 148 27.62 11.18 11.84
C VAL A 148 26.52 12.24 11.85
N THR A 149 26.72 13.35 12.56
CA THR A 149 25.72 14.42 12.66
C THR A 149 25.44 15.06 11.29
N ALA A 150 26.48 15.31 10.50
CA ALA A 150 26.34 15.85 9.15
C ALA A 150 25.58 14.90 8.22
N ILE A 151 25.83 13.59 8.29
CA ILE A 151 25.13 12.57 7.50
C ILE A 151 23.67 12.43 7.92
N THR A 152 23.39 12.35 9.22
CA THR A 152 22.00 12.25 9.72
C THR A 152 21.21 13.51 9.38
N LEU A 153 21.81 14.70 9.53
CA LEU A 153 21.17 15.96 9.20
C LEU A 153 20.95 16.11 7.69
N SER A 154 21.95 15.76 6.86
CA SER A 154 21.81 15.86 5.40
C SER A 154 20.72 14.94 4.88
N ILE A 155 20.61 13.72 5.41
CA ILE A 155 19.55 12.78 5.05
C ILE A 155 18.18 13.30 5.53
N THR A 156 18.08 13.82 6.75
CA THR A 156 16.84 14.43 7.26
C THR A 156 16.39 15.61 6.37
N VAL A 157 17.31 16.51 6.01
CA VAL A 157 17.03 17.65 5.13
C VAL A 157 16.65 17.19 3.72
N ALA A 158 17.35 16.19 3.17
CA ALA A 158 17.03 15.62 1.87
C ALA A 158 15.62 14.99 1.86
N MET A 159 15.23 14.30 2.93
CA MET A 159 13.88 13.75 3.08
C MET A 159 12.81 14.83 3.13
N ILE A 160 13.02 15.90 3.90
CA ILE A 160 12.11 17.06 3.94
C ILE A 160 12.03 17.71 2.55
N GLY A 161 13.16 17.89 1.88
CA GLY A 161 13.22 18.41 0.52
C GLY A 161 12.44 17.55 -0.47
N ALA A 162 12.64 16.23 -0.44
CA ALA A 162 11.91 15.29 -1.28
C ALA A 162 10.40 15.32 -1.02
N LEU A 163 9.97 15.44 0.24
CA LEU A 163 8.56 15.59 0.61
C LEU A 163 7.97 16.89 0.05
N LEU A 164 8.70 18.01 0.16
CA LEU A 164 8.27 19.29 -0.41
C LEU A 164 8.16 19.21 -1.93
N VAL A 165 9.13 18.58 -2.61
CA VAL A 165 9.06 18.35 -4.06
C VAL A 165 7.91 17.44 -4.43
N MET A 166 7.59 16.41 -3.64
CA MET A 166 6.44 15.55 -3.90
C MET A 166 5.11 16.32 -3.82
N ILE A 167 4.97 17.20 -2.83
CA ILE A 167 3.73 17.98 -2.61
C ILE A 167 3.59 19.14 -3.61
N PHE A 168 4.67 19.89 -3.83
CA PHE A 168 4.65 21.12 -4.63
C PHE A 168 5.18 20.93 -6.05
N GLY A 169 5.86 19.82 -6.36
CA GLY A 169 6.37 19.50 -7.70
C GLY A 169 5.28 19.53 -8.77
N PRO A 170 4.07 18.97 -8.54
CA PRO A 170 2.97 19.09 -9.49
C PRO A 170 2.55 20.54 -9.75
N MET A 171 2.65 21.46 -8.78
CA MET A 171 2.35 22.88 -8.98
C MET A 171 3.46 23.64 -9.73
N LEU A 172 4.71 23.16 -9.68
CA LEU A 172 5.84 23.80 -10.36
C LEU A 172 5.96 23.38 -11.83
N LEU A 173 5.39 22.23 -12.18
CA LEU A 173 5.40 21.66 -13.54
C LEU A 173 4.07 21.87 -14.28
N ALA A 174 3.05 22.44 -13.63
CA ALA A 174 1.78 22.86 -14.21
C ALA A 174 1.84 24.33 -14.66
#